data_AF-A0A968HTD9-F1
#
_entry.id   AF-A0A968HTD9-F1
#
_cell.length_a   1.000
_cell.length_b   1.000
_cell.length_c   1.000
_cell.angle_alpha   90.00
_cell.angle_beta   90.00
_cell.angle_gamma   90.00
#
_symmetry.space_group_name_H-M   'P 1'
#
loop_
_entity.id
_entity.type
_entity.pdbx_description
1 polymer ?
#
loop_
_entity_poly.entity_id
_entity_poly.type
_entity_poly.pdbx_seq_one_letter_code
_entity_poly.pdbx_strand_id
1 'polypeptide(L)'
;MTYHSGISSLLIVALLLLTGCATTQRPQVSESQIAVLSDLAESRWRLVYDNPSFGHREYDLIFREAGKLINTHSNEKTPDDDRWEASGKKVVLSFNNGFAVYKGELSDDGNQMSGTATSRTGGEWKWTAYRLSK
;
A
#
# COMPACT_ATOMS: atom_id res chain seq x y z
N MET A 1 24.51 17.55 -79.78
CA MET A 1 23.87 18.88 -79.67
C MET A 1 22.68 18.77 -78.74
N THR A 2 22.82 19.46 -77.62
CA THR A 2 21.88 19.76 -76.53
C THR A 2 20.38 19.78 -76.86
N TYR A 3 19.55 19.22 -75.97
CA TYR A 3 18.50 19.98 -75.28
C TYR A 3 18.22 19.40 -73.88
N HIS A 4 18.31 20.27 -72.87
CA HIS A 4 17.86 20.08 -71.49
C HIS A 4 16.35 20.28 -71.37
N SER A 5 15.71 19.57 -70.43
CA SER A 5 14.55 19.96 -69.60
C SER A 5 14.26 18.76 -68.68
N GLY A 6 14.41 18.78 -67.36
CA GLY A 6 13.96 19.82 -66.43
C GLY A 6 12.64 19.37 -65.83
N ILE A 7 12.66 18.49 -64.81
CA ILE A 7 11.50 18.24 -63.95
C ILE A 7 11.95 18.24 -62.49
N SER A 8 11.43 19.25 -61.79
CA SER A 8 11.44 19.49 -60.37
C SER A 8 10.79 18.38 -59.54
N SER A 9 11.33 18.23 -58.32
CA SER A 9 10.61 17.99 -57.07
C SER A 9 9.66 16.80 -56.96
N LEU A 10 9.99 15.86 -56.07
CA LEU A 10 9.22 15.68 -54.83
C LEU A 10 9.95 14.69 -53.91
N LEU A 11 10.51 15.24 -52.83
CA LEU A 11 10.87 14.47 -51.63
C LEU A 11 9.59 13.87 -51.06
N ILE A 12 9.47 12.54 -51.06
CA ILE A 12 8.49 11.85 -50.23
C ILE A 12 9.25 11.34 -49.01
N VAL A 13 9.23 12.15 -47.95
CA VAL A 13 9.58 11.69 -46.61
C VAL A 13 8.40 10.86 -46.12
N ALA A 14 8.52 9.53 -46.18
CA ALA A 14 7.57 8.62 -45.56
C ALA A 14 7.72 8.72 -44.03
N LEU A 15 6.83 9.49 -43.41
CA LEU A 15 6.66 9.63 -41.97
C LEU A 15 6.04 8.31 -41.43
N LEU A 16 6.87 7.40 -40.92
CA LEU A 16 6.39 6.25 -40.16
C LEU A 16 5.90 6.73 -38.78
N LEU A 17 4.59 6.88 -38.66
CA LEU A 17 3.88 7.11 -37.41
C LEU A 17 4.10 5.92 -36.47
N LEU A 18 5.01 6.08 -35.50
CA LEU A 18 5.14 5.19 -34.35
C LEU A 18 3.99 5.47 -33.37
N THR A 19 2.78 5.01 -33.68
CA THR A 19 1.70 4.87 -32.69
C THR A 19 1.67 3.44 -32.19
N GLY A 20 2.59 3.10 -31.29
CA GLY A 20 2.52 1.89 -30.49
C GLY A 20 2.01 2.27 -29.10
N CYS A 21 0.73 2.02 -28.85
CA CYS A 21 0.06 2.29 -27.58
C CYS A 21 0.91 1.82 -26.39
N ALA A 22 1.25 2.73 -25.48
CA ALA A 22 1.58 2.35 -24.13
C ALA A 22 0.32 1.72 -23.53
N THR A 23 0.16 0.41 -23.68
CA THR A 23 -0.83 -0.36 -22.92
C THR A 23 -0.51 -0.10 -21.46
N THR A 24 -1.29 0.78 -20.83
CA THR A 24 -1.30 0.95 -19.39
C THR A 24 -1.69 -0.39 -18.81
N GLN A 25 -0.69 -1.19 -18.45
CA GLN A 25 -0.88 -2.48 -17.82
C GLN A 25 -1.52 -2.17 -16.46
N ARG A 26 -2.86 -2.31 -16.41
CA ARG A 26 -3.62 -2.14 -15.17
C ARG A 26 -2.96 -3.05 -14.13
N PRO A 27 -2.63 -2.58 -12.93
CA PRO A 27 -2.06 -3.46 -11.90
C PRO A 27 -3.01 -4.65 -11.71
N GLN A 28 -2.61 -5.83 -12.16
CA GLN A 28 -3.38 -7.04 -11.93
C GLN A 28 -3.02 -7.49 -10.52
N VAL A 29 -3.94 -7.28 -9.59
CA VAL A 29 -3.85 -7.81 -8.22
C VAL A 29 -3.78 -9.33 -8.35
N SER A 30 -2.72 -9.96 -7.82
CA SER A 30 -2.56 -11.41 -7.89
C SER A 30 -3.59 -12.11 -7.01
N GLU A 31 -3.95 -13.36 -7.32
CA GLU A 31 -4.88 -14.17 -6.52
C GLU A 31 -4.41 -14.30 -5.06
N SER A 32 -3.11 -14.43 -4.85
CA SER A 32 -2.50 -14.43 -3.51
C SER A 32 -2.69 -13.10 -2.76
N GLN A 33 -2.67 -11.98 -3.47
CA GLN A 33 -2.91 -10.66 -2.88
C GLN A 33 -4.40 -10.50 -2.55
N ILE A 34 -5.31 -10.96 -3.42
CA ILE A 34 -6.76 -10.97 -3.14
C ILE A 34 -7.04 -11.82 -1.91
N ALA A 35 -6.47 -13.02 -1.81
CA ALA A 35 -6.70 -13.91 -0.67
C ALA A 35 -6.29 -13.26 0.66
N VAL A 36 -5.14 -12.56 0.70
CA VAL A 36 -4.70 -11.83 1.90
C VAL A 36 -5.61 -10.64 2.20
N LEU A 37 -5.97 -9.85 1.19
CA LEU A 37 -6.85 -8.70 1.38
C LEU A 37 -8.21 -9.15 1.94
N SER A 38 -8.80 -10.19 1.37
CA SER A 38 -10.03 -10.81 1.88
C SER A 38 -9.86 -11.48 3.24
N ASP A 39 -8.63 -11.81 3.64
CA ASP A 39 -8.35 -12.39 4.95
C ASP A 39 -8.22 -11.36 6.06
N LEU A 40 -7.61 -10.23 5.76
CA LEU A 40 -7.49 -9.11 6.67
C LEU A 40 -8.77 -8.28 6.71
N ALA A 41 -9.49 -8.12 5.61
CA ALA A 41 -10.71 -7.33 5.60
C ALA A 41 -11.76 -7.87 6.58
N GLU A 42 -12.44 -6.93 7.25
CA GLU A 42 -13.45 -7.18 8.30
C GLU A 42 -12.96 -7.96 9.53
N SER A 43 -11.64 -8.07 9.72
CA SER A 43 -11.06 -8.72 10.89
C SER A 43 -10.76 -7.74 12.04
N ARG A 44 -10.75 -8.26 13.27
CA ARG A 44 -10.37 -7.53 14.48
C ARG A 44 -9.09 -8.10 15.06
N TRP A 45 -8.20 -7.22 15.49
CA TRP A 45 -6.88 -7.55 16.00
C TRP A 45 -6.58 -6.77 17.26
N ARG A 46 -5.74 -7.31 18.14
CA ARG A 46 -5.16 -6.60 19.28
C ARG A 46 -3.72 -6.25 19.00
N LEU A 47 -3.40 -4.97 18.92
CA LEU A 47 -2.04 -4.47 18.73
C LEU A 47 -1.41 -4.11 20.07
N VAL A 48 -0.15 -4.52 20.25
CA VAL A 48 0.65 -4.32 21.46
C VAL A 48 2.03 -3.81 21.10
N TYR A 49 2.53 -2.82 21.82
CA TYR A 49 3.94 -2.40 21.76
C TYR A 49 4.38 -1.65 23.00
N ASP A 50 5.70 -1.53 23.14
CA ASP A 50 6.37 -0.60 24.05
C ASP A 50 7.17 0.41 23.25
N ASN A 51 6.96 1.70 23.52
CA ASN A 51 7.71 2.78 22.91
C ASN A 51 8.33 3.70 23.99
N PRO A 52 9.61 4.10 23.88
CA PRO A 52 10.25 4.96 24.89
C PRO A 52 9.56 6.33 25.10
N SER A 53 8.94 6.89 24.07
CA SER A 53 8.26 8.20 24.12
C SER A 53 6.77 8.08 24.47
N PHE A 54 6.11 7.01 24.06
CA PHE A 54 4.65 6.85 24.22
C PHE A 54 4.25 5.84 25.30
N GLY A 55 5.19 5.11 25.88
CA GLY A 55 4.95 4.05 26.87
C GLY A 55 4.39 2.77 26.27
N HIS A 56 3.90 1.90 27.15
CA HIS A 56 3.19 0.68 26.78
C HIS A 56 1.82 1.01 26.16
N ARG A 57 1.48 0.33 25.07
CA ARG A 57 0.23 0.52 24.35
C ARG A 57 -0.37 -0.82 23.97
N GLU A 58 -1.66 -0.94 24.23
CA GLU A 58 -2.50 -2.08 23.87
C GLU A 58 -3.87 -1.54 23.45
N TYR A 59 -4.29 -1.84 22.23
CA TYR A 59 -5.60 -1.45 21.70
C TYR A 59 -5.99 -2.31 20.51
N ASP A 60 -7.27 -2.27 20.15
CA ASP A 60 -7.78 -3.07 19.07
C ASP A 60 -7.77 -2.30 17.74
N LEU A 61 -7.54 -3.04 16.66
CA LEU A 61 -7.64 -2.63 15.28
C LEU A 61 -8.81 -3.37 14.63
N ILE A 62 -9.56 -2.67 13.79
CA ILE A 62 -10.59 -3.26 12.93
C ILE A 62 -10.23 -2.92 11.50
N PHE A 63 -9.84 -3.94 10.75
CA PHE A 63 -9.55 -3.84 9.34
C PHE A 63 -10.86 -3.82 8.58
N ARG A 64 -11.04 -2.83 7.71
CA ARG A 64 -12.22 -2.70 6.86
C ARG A 64 -11.83 -2.82 5.41
N GLU A 65 -12.81 -3.12 4.58
CA GLU A 65 -12.67 -3.06 3.13
C GLU A 65 -12.11 -1.73 2.62
N ALA A 66 -11.57 -1.75 1.40
CA ALA A 66 -10.96 -0.60 0.72
C ALA A 66 -9.82 0.09 1.52
N GLY A 67 -9.13 -0.64 2.40
CA GLY A 67 -7.97 -0.15 3.13
C GLY A 67 -8.30 0.78 4.29
N LYS A 68 -9.56 0.87 4.74
CA LYS A 68 -9.90 1.64 5.95
C LYS A 68 -9.49 0.87 7.19
N LEU A 69 -8.84 1.55 8.14
CA LEU A 69 -8.49 0.99 9.44
C LEU A 69 -9.23 1.80 10.53
N ILE A 70 -9.73 1.11 11.55
CA ILE A 70 -10.27 1.75 12.76
C ILE A 70 -9.41 1.28 13.92
N ASN A 71 -9.06 2.18 14.84
CA ASN A 71 -8.36 1.83 16.06
C ASN A 71 -9.10 2.33 17.30
N THR A 72 -9.00 1.60 18.40
CA THR A 72 -9.68 1.94 19.67
C THR A 72 -8.75 2.66 20.66
N HIS A 73 -7.65 3.24 20.20
CA HIS A 73 -6.71 3.94 21.06
C HIS A 73 -7.40 5.16 21.70
N SER A 74 -7.19 5.36 23.00
CA SER A 74 -7.90 6.40 23.77
C SER A 74 -7.59 7.84 23.32
N ASN A 75 -6.45 8.05 22.66
CA ASN A 75 -6.06 9.36 22.13
C ASN A 75 -6.40 9.53 20.64
N GLU A 76 -7.17 8.63 20.04
CA GLU A 76 -7.56 8.72 18.64
C GLU A 76 -8.42 9.98 18.41
N LYS A 77 -8.07 10.76 17.38
CA LYS A 77 -8.69 12.06 17.06
C LYS A 77 -9.11 12.18 15.60
N THR A 78 -8.63 11.29 14.74
CA THR A 78 -8.84 11.26 13.30
C THR A 78 -9.25 9.85 12.84
N PRO A 79 -10.36 9.28 13.35
CA PRO A 79 -10.74 7.88 13.13
C PRO A 79 -11.02 7.48 11.68
N ASP A 80 -11.08 8.44 10.76
CA ASP A 80 -11.38 8.22 9.35
C ASP A 80 -10.16 8.32 8.42
N ASP A 81 -8.96 8.62 8.95
CA ASP A 81 -7.75 8.79 8.14
C ASP A 81 -6.70 7.66 8.29
N ASP A 82 -6.97 6.70 9.18
CA ASP A 82 -6.15 5.51 9.30
C ASP A 82 -6.36 4.55 8.12
N ARG A 83 -5.26 4.00 7.62
CA ARG A 83 -5.25 3.14 6.43
C ARG A 83 -4.43 1.89 6.65
N TRP A 84 -4.78 0.85 5.90
CA TRP A 84 -3.97 -0.35 5.78
C TRP A 84 -3.82 -0.77 4.32
N GLU A 85 -2.69 -1.40 4.02
CA GLU A 85 -2.39 -2.03 2.75
C GLU A 85 -1.68 -3.36 2.98
N ALA A 86 -1.89 -4.33 2.09
CA ALA A 86 -1.21 -5.61 2.14
C ALA A 86 -0.77 -6.11 0.76
N SER A 87 0.35 -6.81 0.73
CA SER A 87 0.89 -7.51 -0.44
C SER A 87 1.61 -8.78 -0.02
N GLY A 88 1.02 -9.93 -0.35
CA GLY A 88 1.44 -11.20 0.25
C GLY A 88 1.38 -11.11 1.77
N LYS A 89 2.42 -11.57 2.48
CA LYS A 89 2.46 -11.49 3.96
C LYS A 89 2.74 -10.08 4.49
N LYS A 90 3.16 -9.13 3.64
CA LYS A 90 3.55 -7.79 4.11
C LYS A 90 2.32 -6.93 4.35
N VAL A 91 2.28 -6.26 5.49
CA VAL A 91 1.21 -5.37 5.92
C VAL A 91 1.80 -4.01 6.28
N VAL A 92 1.14 -2.95 5.82
CA VAL A 92 1.46 -1.57 6.20
C VAL A 92 0.23 -0.94 6.82
N LEU A 93 0.36 -0.38 8.02
CA LEU A 93 -0.67 0.40 8.69
C LEU A 93 -0.19 1.85 8.81
N SER A 94 -1.05 2.80 8.50
CA SER A 94 -0.79 4.23 8.62
C SER A 94 -1.81 4.83 9.58
N PHE A 95 -1.34 5.53 10.60
CA PHE A 95 -2.19 6.13 11.63
C PHE A 95 -2.08 7.65 11.63
N ASN A 96 -3.19 8.32 11.94
CA ASN A 96 -3.27 9.77 12.15
C ASN A 96 -2.64 10.55 10.98
N ASN A 97 -3.14 10.32 9.77
CA ASN A 97 -2.62 10.89 8.52
C ASN A 97 -1.10 10.69 8.32
N GLY A 98 -0.61 9.48 8.58
CA GLY A 98 0.81 9.14 8.43
C GLY A 98 1.70 9.80 9.47
N PHE A 99 1.17 10.11 10.66
CA PHE A 99 1.98 10.46 11.81
C PHE A 99 2.81 9.27 12.28
N ALA A 100 2.20 8.07 12.31
CA ALA A 100 2.86 6.81 12.61
C ALA A 100 2.60 5.78 11.51
N VAL A 101 3.63 5.04 11.13
CA VAL A 101 3.57 4.02 10.08
C VAL A 101 4.15 2.72 10.62
N TYR A 102 3.37 1.66 10.53
CA TYR A 102 3.69 0.32 11.02
C TYR A 102 3.89 -0.56 9.80
N LYS A 103 5.05 -1.21 9.72
CA LYS A 103 5.37 -2.20 8.69
C LYS A 103 5.58 -3.54 9.37
N GLY A 104 4.90 -4.56 8.90
CA GLY A 104 5.00 -5.90 9.49
C GLY A 104 4.69 -7.01 8.51
N GLU A 105 4.75 -8.23 9.03
CA GLU A 105 4.45 -9.44 8.28
C GLU A 105 3.44 -10.31 9.04
N LEU A 106 2.50 -10.88 8.29
CA LEU A 106 1.54 -11.87 8.76
C LEU A 106 2.24 -13.23 8.93
N SER A 107 1.99 -13.89 10.06
CA SER A 107 2.43 -15.25 10.32
C SER A 107 1.77 -16.25 9.36
N ASP A 108 2.39 -17.42 9.23
CA ASP A 108 1.94 -18.48 8.31
C ASP A 108 0.53 -19.00 8.64
N ASP A 109 0.17 -18.99 9.93
CA ASP A 109 -1.15 -19.39 10.42
C ASP A 109 -2.19 -18.25 10.34
N GLY A 110 -1.77 -17.05 9.94
CA GLY A 110 -2.62 -15.87 9.82
C GLY A 110 -3.04 -15.25 11.15
N ASN A 111 -2.62 -15.75 12.31
CA ASN A 111 -3.15 -15.27 13.61
C ASN A 111 -2.30 -14.20 14.29
N GLN A 112 -1.12 -13.91 13.75
CA GLN A 112 -0.21 -12.90 14.28
C GLN A 112 0.33 -12.01 13.16
N MET A 113 0.52 -10.74 13.48
CA MET A 113 1.36 -9.83 12.71
C MET A 113 2.46 -9.29 13.61
N SER A 114 3.65 -9.05 13.08
CA SER A 114 4.69 -8.37 13.84
C SER A 114 5.60 -7.55 12.94
N GLY A 115 6.26 -6.55 13.50
CA GLY A 115 7.19 -5.76 12.71
C GLY A 115 7.76 -4.55 13.44
N THR A 116 8.05 -3.53 12.64
CA THR A 116 8.63 -2.26 13.09
C THR A 116 7.67 -1.13 12.77
N ALA A 117 7.54 -0.17 13.68
CA ALA A 117 6.80 1.06 13.47
C ALA A 117 7.71 2.26 13.65
N THR A 118 7.39 3.35 12.94
CA THR A 118 8.04 4.64 13.09
C THR A 118 7.00 5.73 13.27
N SER A 119 7.37 6.83 13.92
CA SER A 119 6.59 8.07 13.89
C SER A 119 7.48 9.30 13.79
N ARG A 120 6.84 10.44 13.52
CA ARG A 120 7.53 11.74 13.40
C ARG A 120 8.25 12.16 14.69
N THR A 121 7.79 11.73 15.86
CA THR A 121 8.34 12.18 17.16
C THR A 121 8.71 11.05 18.12
N GLY A 122 8.16 9.85 17.95
CA GLY A 122 8.37 8.71 18.86
C GLY A 122 9.47 7.73 18.43
N GLY A 123 10.23 8.06 17.39
CA GLY A 123 11.30 7.20 16.88
C GLY A 123 10.79 5.91 16.24
N GLU A 124 11.53 4.82 16.46
CA GLU A 124 11.24 3.47 15.95
C GLU A 124 10.96 2.50 17.10
N TRP A 125 9.99 1.60 16.94
CA TRP A 125 9.69 0.54 17.92
C TRP A 125 9.22 -0.75 17.26
N LYS A 126 9.26 -1.85 18.03
CA LYS A 126 8.69 -3.14 17.64
C LYS A 126 7.23 -3.22 18.08
N TRP A 127 6.43 -3.92 17.30
CA TRP A 127 5.02 -4.13 17.59
C TRP A 127 4.59 -5.54 17.18
N THR A 128 3.54 -6.02 17.84
CA THR A 128 2.87 -7.28 17.51
C THR A 128 1.37 -7.05 17.52
N ALA A 129 0.64 -7.74 16.65
CA ALA A 129 -0.81 -7.82 16.70
C ALA A 129 -1.30 -9.27 16.67
N TYR A 130 -2.38 -9.55 17.40
CA TYR A 130 -2.99 -10.87 17.51
C TYR A 130 -4.43 -10.84 17.00
N ARG A 131 -4.82 -11.80 16.17
CA ARG A 131 -6.18 -11.87 15.63
C ARG A 131 -7.17 -12.19 16.75
N LEU A 132 -8.22 -11.39 16.87
CA LEU A 132 -9.31 -11.57 17.83
C LEU A 132 -10.54 -12.20 17.17
N SER A 133 -10.88 -11.77 15.95
CA SER A 133 -12.01 -12.30 15.19
C SER A 133 -11.89 -11.96 13.70
N LYS A 134 -12.66 -12.66 12.88
CA LYS A 134 -12.94 -12.37 11.47
C LYS A 134 -14.37 -12.78 11.17
#